data_AF-A0A1F7U559-F1
#
_entry.id   AF-A0A1F7U559-F1
#
_cell.length_a   1.000
_cell.length_b   1.000
_cell.length_c   1.000
_cell.angle_alpha   90.00
_cell.angle_beta   90.00
_cell.angle_gamma   90.00
#
_symmetry.space_group_name_H-M   'P 1'
#
loop_
_entity.id
_entity.type
_entity.pdbx_description
1 polymer ?
#
loop_
_entity_poly.entity_id
_entity_poly.type
_entity_poly.pdbx_seq_one_letter_code
_entity_poly.pdbx_strand_id
1 'polypeptide(L)'
;MKITATPEVLAALDEIERAETKKYRAKRTGEEKELARLRAIDEIRLARQVELNRCATEIFEWRAAFVELPETKRIWPALGGKARLPLFFARFWRGEPVPASDRTACAGLVFEAWLPSFGLPPFWYEERYKGHVSAEARLTSPRELVDRLHPDFLAAAHAHLTGPEMWKFILQELQRYSKR
;
A
#
# COMPACT_ATOMS: atom_id res chain seq x y z
N MET A 1 -44.82 -27.67 -37.29
CA MET A 1 -44.80 -27.93 -35.84
C MET A 1 -44.15 -26.74 -35.15
N LYS A 2 -44.82 -26.12 -34.18
CA LYS A 2 -44.17 -25.17 -33.27
C LYS A 2 -43.56 -25.98 -32.13
N ILE A 3 -42.24 -25.98 -32.03
CA ILE A 3 -41.53 -26.54 -30.88
C ILE A 3 -41.62 -25.50 -29.77
N THR A 4 -42.18 -25.89 -28.62
CA THR A 4 -42.22 -25.08 -27.41
C THR A 4 -41.39 -25.76 -26.33
N ALA A 5 -40.63 -24.95 -25.58
CA ALA A 5 -39.83 -25.43 -24.45
C ALA A 5 -40.73 -26.10 -23.40
N THR A 6 -40.22 -27.17 -22.76
CA THR A 6 -40.94 -27.84 -21.68
C THR A 6 -40.89 -27.01 -20.40
N PRO A 7 -41.81 -27.22 -19.43
CA PRO A 7 -41.80 -26.53 -18.15
C PRO A 7 -40.47 -26.63 -17.40
N GLU A 8 -39.76 -27.75 -17.52
CA GLU A 8 -38.45 -27.98 -16.89
C GLU A 8 -37.37 -27.09 -17.51
N VAL A 9 -37.40 -26.89 -18.83
CA VAL A 9 -36.48 -25.99 -19.54
C VAL A 9 -36.75 -24.53 -19.14
N LEU A 10 -38.02 -24.14 -19.04
CA LEU A 10 -38.40 -22.79 -18.60
C LEU A 10 -37.97 -22.52 -17.16
N ALA A 11 -38.17 -23.49 -16.25
CA ALA A 11 -37.74 -23.36 -14.85
C ALA A 11 -36.21 -23.24 -14.71
N ALA A 12 -35.45 -24.00 -15.49
CA ALA A 12 -33.99 -23.90 -15.51
C ALA A 12 -33.50 -22.53 -16.03
N LEU A 13 -34.16 -21.99 -17.07
CA LEU A 13 -33.87 -20.65 -17.58
C LEU A 13 -34.17 -19.56 -16.53
N ASP A 14 -35.31 -19.64 -15.85
CA ASP A 14 -35.67 -18.73 -14.76
C ASP A 14 -34.65 -18.75 -13.61
N GLU A 15 -34.13 -19.92 -13.27
CA GLU A 15 -33.11 -20.07 -12.24
C GLU A 15 -31.77 -19.42 -12.64
N ILE A 16 -31.36 -19.58 -13.90
CA ILE A 16 -30.18 -18.93 -14.47
C ILE A 16 -30.36 -17.41 -14.47
N GLU A 17 -31.48 -16.89 -14.95
CA GLU A 17 -31.76 -15.44 -14.98
C GLU A 17 -31.76 -14.82 -13.58
N ARG A 18 -32.32 -15.52 -12.58
CA ARG A 18 -32.28 -15.09 -11.18
C ARG A 18 -30.87 -15.08 -10.63
N ALA A 19 -30.07 -16.09 -10.94
CA ALA A 19 -28.67 -16.18 -10.51
C ALA A 19 -27.83 -15.06 -11.15
N GLU A 20 -28.02 -14.76 -12.42
CA GLU A 20 -27.36 -13.65 -13.12
C GLU A 20 -27.77 -12.30 -12.56
N THR A 21 -29.06 -12.08 -12.32
CA THR A 21 -29.57 -10.85 -11.69
C THR A 21 -28.97 -10.66 -10.30
N LYS A 22 -28.86 -11.73 -9.50
CA LYS A 22 -28.24 -11.68 -8.16
C LYS A 22 -26.75 -11.33 -8.25
N LYS A 23 -26.01 -11.91 -9.20
CA LYS A 23 -24.60 -11.58 -9.45
C LYS A 23 -24.43 -10.12 -9.85
N TYR A 24 -25.27 -9.62 -10.77
CA TYR A 24 -25.23 -8.23 -11.20
C TYR A 24 -25.50 -7.26 -10.05
N ARG A 25 -26.53 -7.52 -9.23
CA ARG A 25 -26.82 -6.71 -8.03
C ARG A 25 -25.66 -6.73 -7.04
N ALA A 26 -25.09 -7.89 -6.76
CA ALA A 26 -23.94 -8.01 -5.85
C ALA A 26 -22.71 -7.25 -6.37
N LYS A 27 -22.43 -7.34 -7.67
CA LYS A 27 -21.35 -6.58 -8.32
C LYS A 27 -21.59 -5.08 -8.19
N ARG A 28 -22.80 -4.61 -8.52
CA ARG A 28 -23.15 -3.19 -8.44
C ARG A 28 -23.06 -2.65 -7.01
N THR A 29 -23.56 -3.38 -6.02
CA THR A 29 -23.38 -3.02 -4.60
C THR A 29 -21.90 -2.99 -4.20
N GLY A 30 -21.07 -3.90 -4.73
CA GLY A 30 -19.62 -3.88 -4.51
C GLY A 30 -18.96 -2.63 -5.09
N GLU A 31 -19.29 -2.26 -6.32
CA GLU A 31 -18.78 -1.06 -6.99
C GLU A 31 -19.23 0.22 -6.28
N GLU A 32 -20.50 0.31 -5.88
CA GLU A 32 -21.04 1.45 -5.12
C GLU A 32 -20.32 1.61 -3.77
N LYS A 33 -20.03 0.51 -3.07
CA LYS A 33 -19.26 0.53 -1.81
C LYS A 33 -17.83 0.97 -2.03
N GLU A 34 -17.18 0.50 -3.08
CA GLU A 34 -15.80 0.89 -3.40
C GLU A 34 -15.72 2.39 -3.77
N LEU A 35 -16.67 2.89 -4.55
CA LEU A 35 -16.76 4.31 -4.87
C LEU A 35 -17.01 5.16 -3.62
N ALA A 36 -17.90 4.74 -2.72
CA ALA A 36 -18.15 5.43 -1.46
C ALA A 36 -16.89 5.46 -0.59
N ARG A 37 -16.14 4.36 -0.54
CA ARG A 37 -14.87 4.25 0.18
C ARG A 37 -13.83 5.23 -0.37
N LEU A 38 -13.61 5.23 -1.68
CA LEU A 38 -12.64 6.14 -2.32
C LEU A 38 -13.00 7.61 -2.08
N ARG A 39 -14.29 7.96 -2.15
CA ARG A 39 -14.77 9.31 -1.84
C ARG A 39 -14.47 9.72 -0.40
N ALA A 40 -14.68 8.81 0.56
CA ALA A 40 -14.37 9.10 1.96
C ALA A 40 -12.87 9.40 2.17
N ILE A 41 -11.98 8.65 1.51
CA ILE A 41 -10.54 8.93 1.52
C ILE A 41 -10.24 10.30 0.89
N ASP A 42 -10.86 10.60 -0.25
CA ASP A 42 -10.67 11.87 -0.96
C ASP A 42 -11.12 13.06 -0.13
N GLU A 43 -12.22 12.94 0.62
CA GLU A 43 -12.70 13.96 1.55
C GLU A 43 -11.69 14.21 2.67
N ILE A 44 -11.11 13.16 3.26
CA ILE A 44 -10.06 13.29 4.28
C ILE A 44 -8.82 13.96 3.68
N ARG A 45 -8.43 13.57 2.46
CA ARG A 45 -7.28 14.15 1.75
C ARG A 45 -7.48 15.63 1.50
N LEU A 46 -8.67 16.03 1.03
CA LEU A 46 -9.01 17.44 0.81
C LEU A 46 -8.98 18.22 2.12
N ALA A 47 -9.57 17.69 3.19
CA ALA A 47 -9.61 18.34 4.50
C ALA A 47 -8.21 18.54 5.11
N ARG A 48 -7.27 17.62 4.84
CA ARG A 48 -5.91 17.63 5.39
C ARG A 48 -4.82 17.97 4.38
N GLN A 49 -5.18 18.56 3.24
CA GLN A 49 -4.29 18.73 2.09
C GLN A 49 -2.95 19.40 2.43
N VAL A 50 -2.98 20.46 3.25
CA VAL A 50 -1.78 21.21 3.66
C VAL A 50 -0.87 20.34 4.52
N GLU A 51 -1.43 19.63 5.50
CA GLU A 51 -0.71 18.72 6.37
C GLU A 51 -0.04 17.59 5.56
N LEU A 52 -0.81 16.94 4.68
CA LEU A 52 -0.33 15.80 3.89
C LEU A 52 0.76 16.21 2.90
N ASN A 53 0.62 17.37 2.24
CA ASN A 53 1.66 17.90 1.37
C ASN A 53 2.96 18.19 2.15
N ARG A 54 2.85 18.73 3.36
CA ARG A 54 4.00 18.96 4.23
C ARG A 54 4.66 17.65 4.63
N CYS A 55 3.90 16.67 5.14
CA CYS A 55 4.41 15.34 5.48
C CYS A 55 5.12 14.67 4.29
N ALA A 56 4.52 14.71 3.10
CA ALA A 56 5.10 14.14 1.89
C ALA A 56 6.41 14.83 1.47
N THR A 57 6.47 16.15 1.60
CA THR A 57 7.69 16.93 1.30
C THR A 57 8.80 16.59 2.29
N GLU A 58 8.50 16.61 3.58
CA GLU A 58 9.46 16.29 4.65
C GLU A 58 9.98 14.84 4.54
N ILE A 59 9.15 13.87 4.12
CA ILE A 59 9.61 12.49 3.82
C ILE A 59 10.63 12.47 2.67
N PHE A 60 10.42 13.26 1.63
CA PHE A 60 11.31 13.30 0.47
C PHE A 60 12.62 14.05 0.76
N GLU A 61 12.57 15.10 1.58
CA GLU A 61 13.75 15.77 2.12
C GLU A 61 14.55 14.82 3.01
N TRP A 62 13.86 14.10 3.91
CA TRP A 62 14.47 13.05 4.73
C TRP A 62 15.16 12.00 3.87
N ARG A 63 14.53 11.53 2.78
CA ARG A 63 15.15 10.58 1.85
C ARG A 63 16.47 11.10 1.28
N ALA A 64 16.48 12.36 0.82
CA ALA A 64 17.67 12.96 0.26
C ALA A 64 18.79 13.05 1.33
N ALA A 65 18.46 13.48 2.54
CA ALA A 65 19.42 13.53 3.64
C ALA A 65 19.91 12.12 4.04
N PHE A 66 19.03 11.14 4.10
CA PHE A 66 19.33 9.77 4.52
C PHE A 66 20.37 9.11 3.62
N VAL A 67 20.26 9.26 2.29
CA VAL A 67 21.22 8.62 1.37
C VAL A 67 22.61 9.26 1.36
N GLU A 68 22.72 10.51 1.80
CA GLU A 68 23.99 11.21 1.96
C GLU A 68 24.76 10.79 3.21
N LEU A 69 24.10 10.13 4.17
CA LEU A 69 24.75 9.64 5.38
C LEU A 69 25.83 8.59 5.06
N PRO A 70 27.03 8.70 5.67
CA PRO A 70 28.09 7.70 5.52
C PRO A 70 27.63 6.28 5.87
N GLU A 71 26.75 6.14 6.86
CA GLU A 71 26.18 4.87 7.33
C GLU A 71 25.32 4.22 6.25
N THR A 72 24.50 5.00 5.54
CA THR A 72 23.60 4.49 4.49
C THR A 72 24.36 3.83 3.35
N LYS A 73 25.55 4.35 3.00
CA LYS A 73 26.44 3.72 2.01
C LYS A 73 26.93 2.33 2.43
N ARG A 74 26.94 2.04 3.74
CA ARG A 74 27.32 0.73 4.30
C ARG A 74 26.12 -0.22 4.46
N ILE A 75 24.92 0.33 4.65
CA ILE A 75 23.68 -0.45 4.80
C ILE A 75 23.38 -1.25 3.52
N TRP A 76 23.43 -0.63 2.34
CA TRP A 76 23.03 -1.32 1.10
C TRP A 76 23.87 -2.54 0.72
N PRO A 77 25.21 -2.48 0.78
CA PRO A 77 26.03 -3.67 0.57
C PRO A 77 25.75 -4.76 1.62
N ALA A 78 25.53 -4.38 2.89
CA ALA A 78 25.22 -5.32 3.97
C ALA A 78 23.88 -6.05 3.77
N LEU A 79 22.91 -5.41 3.11
CA LEU A 79 21.62 -6.01 2.75
C LEU A 79 21.68 -6.87 1.48
N GLY A 80 22.85 -7.03 0.86
CA GLY A 80 23.04 -7.91 -0.31
C GLY A 80 22.71 -7.27 -1.66
N GLY A 81 22.69 -5.93 -1.76
CA GLY A 81 22.67 -5.17 -3.03
C GLY A 81 21.42 -5.29 -3.92
N LYS A 82 20.56 -6.29 -3.71
CA LYS A 82 19.29 -6.51 -4.44
C LYS A 82 18.06 -6.47 -3.51
N ALA A 83 18.24 -6.15 -2.24
CA ALA A 83 17.17 -6.17 -1.25
C ALA A 83 16.46 -4.82 -1.15
N ARG A 84 15.14 -4.84 -0.94
CA ARG A 84 14.42 -3.65 -0.48
C ARG A 84 14.65 -3.50 1.03
N LEU A 85 15.00 -2.30 1.50
CA LEU A 85 15.02 -2.01 2.94
C LEU A 85 13.63 -1.56 3.34
N PRO A 86 12.93 -2.31 4.21
CA PRO A 86 11.71 -1.82 4.77
C PRO A 86 12.01 -0.68 5.75
N LEU A 87 11.27 0.41 5.64
CA LEU A 87 11.45 1.59 6.51
C LEU A 87 10.31 1.76 7.49
N PHE A 88 9.10 1.39 7.07
CA PHE A 88 7.90 1.55 7.88
C PHE A 88 6.87 0.50 7.49
N PHE A 89 6.14 -0.04 8.47
CA PHE A 89 4.94 -0.82 8.24
C PHE A 89 3.82 -0.37 9.16
N ALA A 90 2.60 -0.36 8.63
CA ALA A 90 1.39 -0.13 9.39
C ALA A 90 0.29 -1.13 9.00
N ARG A 91 -0.72 -1.25 9.86
CA ARG A 91 -1.88 -2.12 9.66
C ARG A 91 -2.85 -1.51 8.65
N PHE A 92 -2.55 -1.73 7.38
CA PHE A 92 -3.37 -1.27 6.26
C PHE A 92 -3.57 -2.39 5.23
N TRP A 93 -4.70 -2.33 4.51
CA TRP A 93 -5.04 -3.21 3.41
C TRP A 93 -6.00 -2.52 2.45
N ARG A 94 -5.74 -2.62 1.14
CA ARG A 94 -6.51 -1.94 0.08
C ARG A 94 -6.66 -0.43 0.35
N GLY A 95 -5.59 0.19 0.85
CA GLY A 95 -5.56 1.60 1.20
C GLY A 95 -6.40 2.00 2.42
N GLU A 96 -6.79 1.09 3.31
CA GLU A 96 -7.56 1.39 4.53
C GLU A 96 -6.88 0.81 5.77
N PRO A 97 -7.05 1.42 6.97
CA PRO A 97 -6.62 0.79 8.21
C PRO A 97 -7.38 -0.51 8.44
N VAL A 98 -6.68 -1.58 8.81
CA VAL A 98 -7.31 -2.85 9.20
C VAL A 98 -7.51 -2.90 10.72
N PRO A 99 -8.46 -3.72 11.22
CA PRO A 99 -8.63 -3.92 12.66
C PRO A 99 -7.32 -4.33 13.33
N ALA A 100 -7.07 -3.84 14.55
CA ALA A 100 -5.85 -4.15 15.29
C ALA A 100 -5.67 -5.67 15.56
N SER A 101 -6.74 -6.45 15.51
CA SER A 101 -6.73 -7.90 15.61
C SER A 101 -6.22 -8.61 14.35
N ASP A 102 -6.22 -7.93 13.19
CA ASP A 102 -5.72 -8.50 11.94
C ASP A 102 -4.19 -8.55 11.95
N ARG A 103 -3.66 -9.77 12.03
CA ARG A 103 -2.22 -10.02 12.00
C ARG A 103 -1.69 -10.31 10.59
N THR A 104 -2.58 -10.49 9.62
CA THR A 104 -2.27 -10.97 8.29
C THR A 104 -1.99 -9.85 7.31
N ALA A 105 -2.70 -8.73 7.41
CA ALA A 105 -2.53 -7.62 6.48
C ALA A 105 -1.65 -6.51 7.07
N CYS A 106 -0.80 -5.94 6.22
CA CYS A 106 -0.09 -4.69 6.48
C CYS A 106 0.25 -3.99 5.17
N ALA A 107 0.55 -2.70 5.25
CA ALA A 107 1.20 -1.97 4.18
C ALA A 107 2.55 -1.44 4.66
N GLY A 108 3.51 -1.33 3.75
CA GLY A 108 4.86 -0.88 4.02
C GLY A 108 5.30 0.22 3.08
N LEU A 109 6.16 1.10 3.59
CA LEU A 109 6.97 2.00 2.79
C LEU A 109 8.41 1.49 2.83
N VAL A 110 8.96 1.16 1.67
CA VAL A 110 10.27 0.52 1.56
C VAL A 110 11.14 1.23 0.54
N PHE A 111 12.46 1.18 0.72
CA PHE A 111 13.44 1.63 -0.27
C PHE A 111 13.91 0.48 -1.13
N GLU A 112 14.04 0.75 -2.43
CA GLU A 112 14.80 -0.13 -3.32
C GLU A 112 16.30 0.00 -3.03
N ALA A 113 17.03 -1.12 -3.05
CA ALA A 113 18.48 -1.10 -2.97
C ALA A 113 19.06 -0.13 -4.00
N TRP A 114 20.02 0.66 -3.55
CA TRP A 114 20.47 1.83 -4.27
C TRP A 114 21.97 1.85 -4.47
N LEU A 115 22.39 2.37 -5.62
CA LEU A 115 23.77 2.77 -5.91
C LEU A 115 23.77 4.26 -6.30
N PRO A 116 24.73 5.06 -5.79
CA PRO A 116 24.85 6.51 -6.07
C PRO A 116 24.70 6.94 -7.53
N SER A 117 25.15 6.10 -8.46
CA SER A 117 25.14 6.37 -9.90
C SER A 117 23.75 6.46 -10.54
N PHE A 118 22.67 6.06 -9.88
CA PHE A 118 21.32 5.99 -10.46
C PHE A 118 20.35 7.08 -9.95
N GLY A 119 20.84 8.08 -9.21
CA GLY A 119 19.99 9.12 -8.59
C GLY A 119 19.17 8.58 -7.42
N LEU A 120 18.47 9.44 -6.65
CA LEU A 120 17.83 9.04 -5.37
C LEU A 120 16.90 7.80 -5.49
N PRO A 121 16.92 6.86 -4.53
CA PRO A 121 16.08 5.67 -4.58
C PRO A 121 14.58 6.03 -4.58
N PRO A 122 13.74 5.33 -5.36
CA PRO A 122 12.30 5.47 -5.23
C PRO A 122 11.83 4.89 -3.88
N PHE A 123 10.71 5.39 -3.39
CA PHE A 123 9.93 4.65 -2.41
C PHE A 123 9.08 3.62 -3.14
N TRP A 124 8.84 2.48 -2.49
CA TRP A 124 7.83 1.52 -2.87
C TRP A 124 6.81 1.44 -1.76
N TYR A 125 5.54 1.64 -2.10
CA TYR A 125 4.43 1.26 -1.27
C TYR A 125 4.08 -0.19 -1.56
N GLU A 126 4.05 -1.03 -0.53
CA GLU A 126 3.74 -2.45 -0.67
C GLU A 126 2.60 -2.83 0.25
N GLU A 127 1.52 -3.39 -0.29
CA GLU A 127 0.53 -4.08 0.52
C GLU A 127 0.89 -5.56 0.63
N ARG A 128 0.87 -6.09 1.86
CA ARG A 128 1.27 -7.45 2.18
C ARG A 128 0.15 -8.21 2.86
N TYR A 129 -0.04 -9.45 2.43
CA TYR A 129 -0.95 -10.41 3.04
C TYR A 129 -0.19 -11.65 3.46
N LYS A 130 -0.26 -12.00 4.75
CA LYS A 130 0.50 -13.10 5.38
C LYS A 130 2.01 -13.02 5.08
N GLY A 131 2.55 -11.79 5.02
CA GLY A 131 3.95 -11.51 4.74
C GLY A 131 4.34 -11.44 3.26
N HIS A 132 3.46 -11.87 2.35
CA HIS A 132 3.70 -11.82 0.90
C HIS A 132 3.22 -10.50 0.31
N VAL A 133 4.02 -9.90 -0.58
CA VAL A 133 3.61 -8.70 -1.33
C VAL A 133 2.47 -9.07 -2.27
N SER A 134 1.35 -8.37 -2.16
CA SER A 134 0.15 -8.57 -2.97
C SER A 134 -0.07 -7.44 -3.97
N ALA A 135 0.40 -6.24 -3.67
CA ALA A 135 0.34 -5.08 -4.54
C ALA A 135 1.52 -4.16 -4.22
N GLU A 136 2.04 -3.50 -5.24
CA GLU A 136 3.10 -2.52 -5.06
C GLU A 136 2.95 -1.32 -5.99
N ALA A 137 3.36 -0.15 -5.51
CA ALA A 137 3.39 1.08 -6.27
C ALA A 137 4.73 1.78 -6.06
N ARG A 138 5.38 2.12 -7.17
CA ARG A 138 6.60 2.96 -7.17
C ARG A 138 6.21 4.43 -6.98
N LEU A 139 6.92 5.11 -6.09
CA LEU A 139 6.66 6.49 -5.68
C LEU A 139 7.95 7.31 -5.82
N THR A 140 7.89 8.35 -6.64
CA THR A 140 9.03 9.13 -7.11
C THR A 140 8.90 10.62 -6.83
N SER A 141 7.73 11.08 -6.37
CA SER A 141 7.49 12.47 -5.96
C SER A 141 6.64 12.59 -4.69
N PRO A 142 6.73 13.71 -3.95
CA PRO A 142 5.85 13.98 -2.80
C PRO A 142 4.37 13.90 -3.16
N ARG A 143 4.00 14.39 -4.35
CA ARG A 143 2.62 14.34 -4.84
C ARG A 143 2.09 12.91 -4.92
N GLU A 144 2.92 11.96 -5.38
CA GLU A 144 2.50 10.56 -5.45
C GLU A 144 2.25 9.93 -4.07
N LEU A 145 2.92 10.39 -3.00
CA LEU A 145 2.59 9.96 -1.64
C LEU A 145 1.17 10.42 -1.26
N VAL A 146 0.86 11.69 -1.52
CA VAL A 146 -0.46 12.25 -1.19
C VAL A 146 -1.56 11.59 -2.02
N ASP A 147 -1.35 11.45 -3.32
CA ASP A 147 -2.36 10.94 -4.25
C ASP A 147 -2.61 9.43 -4.06
N ARG A 148 -1.60 8.64 -3.68
CA ARG A 148 -1.70 7.17 -3.66
C ARG A 148 -1.83 6.55 -2.28
N LEU A 149 -1.38 7.22 -1.22
CA LEU A 149 -1.44 6.66 0.13
C LEU A 149 -2.69 7.10 0.86
N HIS A 150 -3.12 6.27 1.80
CA HIS A 150 -4.13 6.68 2.77
C HIS A 150 -3.57 7.84 3.64
N PRO A 151 -4.34 8.90 3.93
CA PRO A 151 -3.90 10.04 4.74
C PRO A 151 -3.26 9.65 6.08
N ASP A 152 -3.88 8.72 6.82
CA ASP A 152 -3.35 8.27 8.11
C ASP A 152 -2.09 7.42 7.98
N PHE A 153 -1.95 6.66 6.89
CA PHE A 153 -0.73 5.92 6.63
C PHE A 153 0.43 6.90 6.37
N LEU A 154 0.19 7.94 5.56
CA LEU A 154 1.20 8.95 5.25
C LEU A 154 1.63 9.71 6.51
N ALA A 155 0.68 10.14 7.34
CA ALA A 155 0.99 10.82 8.59
C ALA A 155 1.80 9.93 9.56
N ALA A 156 1.44 8.65 9.69
CA ALA A 156 2.18 7.71 10.54
C ALA A 156 3.58 7.41 9.99
N ALA A 157 3.72 7.26 8.66
CA ALA A 157 5.00 7.06 8.01
C ALA A 157 5.92 8.27 8.21
N HIS A 158 5.39 9.49 8.06
CA HIS A 158 6.12 10.72 8.31
C HIS A 158 6.66 10.77 9.75
N ALA A 159 5.79 10.60 10.74
CA ALA A 159 6.16 10.61 12.16
C ALA A 159 7.22 9.53 12.49
N HIS A 160 7.15 8.36 11.86
CA HIS A 160 8.13 7.30 12.06
C HIS A 160 9.50 7.67 11.46
N LEU A 161 9.53 8.12 10.20
CA LEU A 161 10.77 8.38 9.45
C LEU A 161 11.54 9.58 9.98
N THR A 162 10.83 10.65 10.38
CA THR A 162 11.46 11.85 10.94
C THR A 162 11.73 11.71 12.44
N GLY A 163 11.40 10.57 13.04
CA GLY A 163 11.58 10.28 14.46
C GLY A 163 12.75 9.33 14.76
N PRO A 164 13.06 9.10 16.05
CA PRO A 164 14.14 8.19 16.46
C PRO A 164 13.81 6.72 16.22
N GLU A 165 12.53 6.37 16.04
CA GLU A 165 12.08 4.99 15.86
C GLU A 165 12.55 4.36 14.55
N MET A 166 12.80 5.15 13.51
CA MET A 166 13.31 4.68 12.23
C MET A 166 14.64 3.94 12.36
N TRP A 167 15.57 4.45 13.17
CA TRP A 167 16.87 3.79 13.38
C TRP A 167 16.75 2.45 14.09
N LYS A 168 15.80 2.34 15.05
CA LYS A 168 15.51 1.06 15.70
C LYS A 168 14.97 0.05 14.69
N PHE A 169 14.14 0.51 13.76
CA PHE A 169 13.59 -0.34 12.71
C PHE A 169 14.69 -0.84 11.76
N ILE A 170 15.55 0.04 11.25
CA ILE A 170 16.69 -0.34 10.40
C ILE A 170 17.63 -1.33 11.12
N LEU A 171 17.91 -1.11 12.41
CA LEU A 171 18.72 -2.03 13.21
C LEU A 171 18.11 -3.43 13.26
N GLN A 172 16.80 -3.54 13.49
CA GLN A 172 16.10 -4.83 13.51
C GLN A 172 16.19 -5.55 12.16
N GLU A 173 16.07 -4.81 11.05
CA GLU A 173 16.23 -5.38 9.71
C GLU A 173 17.65 -5.88 9.47
N LEU A 174 18.68 -5.08 9.77
CA LEU A 174 20.08 -5.50 9.65
C LEU A 174 20.38 -6.75 10.48
N GLN A 175 19.83 -6.85 11.70
CA GLN A 175 19.98 -8.03 12.56
C GLN A 175 19.29 -9.29 12.00
N ARG A 176 18.25 -9.15 11.16
CA ARG A 176 17.64 -10.30 10.46
C ARG A 176 18.55 -10.83 9.37
N TYR A 177 19.28 -9.95 8.69
CA TYR A 177 20.23 -10.31 7.64
C TYR A 177 21.53 -10.89 8.20
N SER A 178 22.00 -10.44 9.37
CA SER A 178 23.21 -11.01 9.99
C SER A 178 23.05 -12.44 10.52
N LYS A 179 21.80 -12.92 10.65
CA LYS A 179 21.47 -14.26 11.15
C LYS A 179 21.20 -15.28 10.04
N ARG A 180 21.28 -14.87 8.77
CA ARG A 180 21.16 -15.73 7.59
C ARG A 180 22.54 -16.02 7.02
#